data_AF-A0A966Q274-F1
#
_entry.id   AF-A0A966Q274-F1
#
_cell.length_a   1.000
_cell.length_b   1.000
_cell.length_c   1.000
_cell.angle_alpha   90.00
_cell.angle_beta   90.00
_cell.angle_gamma   90.00
#
_symmetry.space_group_name_H-M   'P 1'
#
loop_
_entity.id
_entity.type
_entity.pdbx_description
1 polymer ?
#
loop_
_entity_poly.entity_id
_entity_poly.type
_entity_poly.pdbx_seq_one_letter_code
_entity_poly.pdbx_strand_id
1 'polypeptide(L)'
;MARNQKAISVKIATTKVIKALENKLAELNKNWESQEANEAKFQKAMEKWRKEIGKYAIANYAKAENLRTSYRSWNKTLNVDFDLTCDEKDFPTEPQRDFEQLHQHSYREMKEEIENAIRILKMTDEEVVSTSTYNAIARYL
;
A
#
# COMPACT_ATOMS: atom_id res chain seq x y z
N MET A 1 18.01 -8.74 36.37
CA MET A 1 18.65 -7.41 36.23
C MET A 1 17.92 -6.65 35.13
N ALA A 2 17.12 -5.65 35.47
CA ALA A 2 16.43 -4.82 34.48
C ALA A 2 17.49 -3.96 33.78
N ARG A 3 17.70 -4.22 32.48
CA ARG A 3 18.56 -3.39 31.63
C ARG A 3 17.87 -2.04 31.49
N ASN A 4 18.23 -1.10 32.35
CA ASN A 4 17.84 0.30 32.21
C ASN A 4 18.54 0.81 30.95
N GLN A 5 17.91 0.61 29.78
CA GLN A 5 18.38 1.19 28.54
C GLN A 5 18.39 2.70 28.77
N LYS A 6 19.59 3.29 28.89
CA LYS A 6 19.75 4.74 29.04
C LYS A 6 18.91 5.39 27.95
N ALA A 7 17.82 6.06 28.34
CA ALA A 7 16.98 6.79 27.41
C ALA A 7 17.90 7.75 26.65
N ILE A 8 17.90 7.62 25.32
CA ILE A 8 18.69 8.47 24.44
C ILE A 8 18.14 9.89 24.62
N SER A 9 18.87 10.73 25.36
CA SER A 9 18.51 12.14 25.58
C SER A 9 19.21 12.97 24.51
N VAL A 10 18.50 13.27 23.42
CA VAL A 10 19.03 14.05 22.30
C VAL A 10 18.15 15.28 22.12
N LYS A 11 18.80 16.45 22.08
CA LYS A 11 18.15 17.70 21.72
C LYS A 11 18.06 17.78 20.20
N ILE A 12 16.85 17.79 19.67
CA ILE A 12 16.61 17.80 18.21
C ILE A 12 16.12 19.18 17.83
N ALA A 13 16.70 19.80 16.80
CA ALA A 13 16.31 21.14 16.38
C ALA A 13 14.83 21.17 15.96
N THR A 14 14.04 22.07 16.55
CA THR A 14 12.60 22.21 16.29
C THR A 14 12.33 22.44 14.80
N THR A 15 13.18 23.25 14.14
CA THR A 15 13.10 23.53 12.70
C THR A 15 13.27 22.28 11.82
N LYS A 16 14.08 21.30 12.25
CA LYS A 16 14.22 20.02 11.52
C LYS A 16 12.97 19.15 11.65
N VAL A 17 12.37 19.11 12.84
CA VAL A 17 11.15 18.34 13.08
C VAL A 17 9.97 18.92 12.32
N ILE A 18 9.82 20.25 12.32
CA ILE A 18 8.79 20.94 11.52
C ILE A 18 8.93 20.57 10.03
N LYS A 19 10.14 20.69 9.46
CA LYS A 19 10.38 20.35 8.06
C LYS A 19 10.09 18.88 7.75
N ALA A 20 10.47 17.98 8.65
CA ALA A 20 10.21 16.55 8.47
C ALA A 20 8.70 16.26 8.46
N LEU A 21 7.93 16.88 9.36
CA LEU A 21 6.48 16.77 9.40
C LEU A 21 5.80 17.40 8.18
N GLU A 22 6.26 18.57 7.72
CA GLU A 22 5.75 19.21 6.50
C GLU A 22 5.97 18.33 5.26
N ASN A 23 7.16 17.72 5.15
CA ASN A 23 7.46 16.78 4.08
C ASN A 23 6.55 15.55 4.14
N LYS A 24 6.29 15.02 5.35
CA LYS A 24 5.40 13.87 5.54
C LYS A 24 3.94 14.18 5.27
N LEU A 25 3.48 15.37 5.64
CA LEU A 25 2.15 15.86 5.28
C LEU A 25 1.99 15.96 3.75
N ALA A 26 3.01 16.48 3.06
CA ALA A 26 3.01 16.57 1.60
C ALA A 26 3.02 15.18 0.94
N GLU A 27 3.82 14.25 1.45
CA GLU A 27 3.85 12.85 0.98
C GLU A 27 2.49 12.16 1.19
N LEU A 28 1.89 12.30 2.39
CA LEU A 28 0.57 11.75 2.72
C LEU A 28 -0.52 12.25 1.76
N ASN A 29 -0.57 13.57 1.52
CA ASN A 29 -1.54 14.17 0.59
C ASN A 29 -1.32 13.66 -0.85
N LYS A 30 -0.06 13.61 -1.30
CA LYS A 30 0.28 13.10 -2.64
C LYS A 30 -0.11 11.63 -2.81
N ASN A 31 0.17 10.79 -1.82
CA ASN A 31 -0.20 9.38 -1.84
C ASN A 31 -1.72 9.23 -1.90
N TRP A 32 -2.46 9.97 -1.06
CA TRP A 32 -3.92 9.99 -1.07
C TRP A 32 -4.50 10.42 -2.43
N GLU A 33 -4.02 11.51 -3.01
CA GLU A 33 -4.48 12.02 -4.31
C GLU A 33 -4.17 11.04 -5.46
N SER A 34 -3.00 10.40 -5.42
CA SER A 34 -2.58 9.47 -6.48
C SER A 34 -3.22 8.08 -6.39
N GLN A 35 -3.78 7.71 -5.24
CA GLN A 35 -4.29 6.37 -4.97
C GLN A 35 -5.40 5.93 -5.92
N GLU A 36 -6.37 6.81 -6.22
CA GLU A 36 -7.47 6.47 -7.14
C GLU A 36 -6.97 6.21 -8.56
N ALA A 37 -6.04 7.05 -9.04
CA ALA A 37 -5.44 6.87 -10.36
C ALA A 37 -4.58 5.61 -10.44
N ASN A 38 -3.84 5.28 -9.37
CA ASN A 38 -3.02 4.06 -9.31
C ASN A 38 -3.88 2.79 -9.24
N GLU A 39 -4.98 2.81 -8.48
CA GLU A 39 -5.95 1.70 -8.45
C GLU A 39 -6.62 1.52 -9.80
N ALA A 40 -7.03 2.60 -10.47
CA ALA A 40 -7.61 2.51 -11.81
C ALA A 40 -6.62 1.92 -12.84
N LYS A 41 -5.33 2.26 -12.75
CA LYS A 41 -4.27 1.66 -13.60
C LYS A 41 -4.08 0.19 -13.29
N PHE A 42 -4.04 -0.18 -12.01
CA PHE A 42 -3.89 -1.56 -11.56
C PHE A 42 -5.07 -2.43 -12.01
N GLN A 43 -6.31 -1.97 -11.82
CA GLN A 43 -7.50 -2.70 -12.27
C GLN A 43 -7.50 -2.92 -13.78
N LYS A 44 -7.11 -1.90 -14.58
CA LYS A 44 -6.96 -2.06 -16.03
C LYS A 44 -5.88 -3.07 -16.41
N ALA A 45 -4.75 -3.05 -15.72
CA ALA A 45 -3.69 -4.04 -15.93
C ALA A 45 -4.17 -5.45 -15.58
N MET A 46 -4.90 -5.59 -14.47
CA MET A 46 -5.45 -6.87 -14.02
C MET A 46 -6.51 -7.41 -14.98
N GLU A 47 -7.41 -6.57 -15.49
CA GLU A 47 -8.37 -6.96 -16.53
C GLU A 47 -7.68 -7.41 -17.82
N LYS A 48 -6.62 -6.72 -18.23
CA LYS A 48 -5.83 -7.10 -19.40
C LYS A 48 -5.15 -8.45 -19.19
N TRP A 49 -4.50 -8.63 -18.04
CA TRP A 49 -3.84 -9.87 -17.66
C TRP A 49 -4.81 -11.05 -17.60
N ARG A 50 -5.98 -10.89 -16.99
CA ARG A 50 -7.03 -11.93 -16.98
C ARG A 50 -7.45 -12.36 -18.39
N LYS A 51 -7.56 -11.41 -19.32
CA LYS A 51 -7.86 -11.71 -20.74
C LYS A 51 -6.70 -12.42 -21.43
N GLU A 52 -5.46 -12.06 -21.13
CA GLU A 52 -4.26 -12.71 -21.66
C GLU A 52 -4.14 -14.15 -21.16
N ILE A 53 -4.40 -14.40 -19.88
CA ILE A 53 -4.48 -15.75 -19.31
C ILE A 53 -5.57 -16.58 -20.00
N GLY A 54 -6.78 -16.03 -20.15
CA GLY A 54 -7.85 -16.74 -20.84
C GLY A 54 -7.47 -17.14 -22.27
N LYS A 55 -6.81 -16.23 -23.01
CA LYS A 55 -6.29 -16.53 -24.35
C LYS A 55 -5.20 -17.59 -24.33
N TYR A 56 -4.25 -17.49 -23.40
CA TYR A 56 -3.18 -18.46 -23.22
C TYR A 56 -3.73 -19.86 -22.93
N ALA A 57 -4.72 -19.94 -22.02
CA ALA A 57 -5.35 -21.19 -21.63
C ALA A 57 -6.08 -21.86 -22.79
N ILE A 58 -6.86 -21.10 -23.58
CA ILE A 58 -7.55 -21.62 -24.77
C ILE A 58 -6.54 -22.07 -25.83
N ALA A 59 -5.48 -21.30 -26.08
CA ALA A 59 -4.46 -21.63 -27.08
C ALA A 59 -3.69 -22.91 -26.72
N ASN A 60 -3.50 -23.18 -25.42
CA ASN A 60 -2.79 -24.36 -24.94
C ASN A 60 -3.71 -25.50 -24.49
N TYR A 61 -5.03 -25.39 -24.67
CA TYR A 61 -5.99 -26.38 -24.22
C TYR A 61 -5.72 -27.81 -24.72
N ALA A 62 -5.10 -27.97 -25.89
CA ALA A 62 -4.70 -29.29 -26.40
C ALA A 62 -3.70 -30.04 -25.50
N LYS A 63 -2.98 -29.31 -24.64
CA LYS A 63 -2.04 -29.85 -23.64
C LYS A 63 -2.67 -29.98 -22.25
N ALA A 64 -3.98 -29.75 -22.14
CA ALA A 64 -4.68 -29.77 -20.87
C ALA A 64 -4.73 -31.18 -20.28
N GLU A 65 -4.50 -31.26 -18.98
CA GLU A 65 -4.64 -32.46 -18.17
C GLU A 65 -5.80 -32.27 -17.17
N ASN A 66 -6.32 -33.38 -16.63
CA ASN A 66 -7.35 -33.37 -15.60
C ASN A 66 -8.58 -32.49 -15.90
N LEU A 67 -9.16 -32.61 -17.10
CA LEU A 67 -10.37 -31.89 -17.47
C LEU A 67 -11.54 -32.24 -16.52
N ARG A 68 -12.05 -31.24 -15.81
CA ARG A 68 -13.19 -31.33 -14.89
C ARG A 68 -14.29 -30.40 -15.38
N THR A 69 -15.54 -30.87 -15.28
CA THR A 69 -16.70 -30.04 -15.61
C THR A 69 -17.76 -30.13 -14.52
N SER A 70 -18.43 -29.01 -14.24
CA SER A 70 -19.52 -28.94 -13.28
C SER A 70 -20.65 -28.09 -13.85
N TYR A 71 -21.71 -28.76 -14.29
CA TYR A 71 -22.92 -28.09 -14.74
C TYR A 71 -23.86 -27.83 -13.57
N ARG A 72 -24.23 -26.57 -13.39
CA ARG A 72 -25.15 -26.10 -12.35
C ARG A 72 -26.48 -25.78 -13.00
N SER A 73 -27.45 -26.70 -12.86
CA SER A 73 -28.77 -26.60 -13.49
C SER A 73 -29.59 -25.38 -13.03
N TRP A 74 -29.44 -24.96 -11.78
CA TRP A 74 -30.21 -23.87 -11.16
C TRP A 74 -29.84 -22.47 -11.69
N ASN A 75 -28.62 -22.26 -12.21
CA ASN A 75 -28.21 -21.02 -12.87
C ASN A 75 -27.70 -21.25 -14.31
N LYS A 76 -27.96 -22.43 -14.88
CA LYS A 76 -27.56 -22.82 -16.25
C LYS A 76 -26.09 -22.56 -16.57
N THR A 77 -25.20 -22.67 -15.58
CA THR A 77 -23.77 -22.38 -15.74
C THR A 77 -22.96 -23.66 -15.83
N LEU A 78 -22.10 -23.78 -16.84
CA LEU A 78 -21.07 -24.84 -16.93
C LEU A 78 -19.73 -24.25 -16.45
N ASN A 79 -19.17 -24.80 -15.38
CA ASN A 79 -17.79 -24.57 -15.02
C ASN A 79 -16.92 -25.62 -15.71
N VAL A 80 -15.83 -25.17 -16.34
CA VAL A 80 -14.82 -26.03 -16.97
C VAL A 80 -13.48 -25.65 -16.34
N ASP A 81 -12.80 -26.65 -15.80
CA ASP A 81 -11.48 -26.56 -15.15
C ASP A 81 -10.55 -27.58 -15.79
N PHE A 82 -9.29 -27.21 -15.98
CA PHE A 82 -8.26 -28.07 -16.51
C PHE A 82 -6.88 -27.57 -16.09
N ASP A 83 -5.96 -28.51 -15.95
CA ASP A 83 -4.60 -28.23 -15.53
C ASP A 83 -3.72 -28.01 -16.79
N LEU A 84 -2.88 -26.97 -16.79
CA LEU A 84 -1.87 -26.74 -17.82
C LEU A 84 -0.48 -26.68 -17.19
N THR A 85 0.36 -27.65 -17.54
CA THR A 85 1.78 -27.62 -17.18
C THR A 85 2.50 -26.61 -18.06
N CYS A 86 3.02 -25.54 -17.45
CA CYS A 86 3.81 -24.51 -18.13
C CYS A 86 4.93 -23.99 -17.23
N ASP A 87 6.00 -23.51 -17.84
CA ASP A 87 7.07 -22.83 -17.13
C ASP A 87 6.65 -21.39 -16.82
N GLU A 88 7.03 -20.88 -15.65
CA GLU A 88 6.72 -19.51 -15.19
C GLU A 88 7.14 -18.44 -16.21
N LYS A 89 8.21 -18.70 -16.96
CA LYS A 89 8.74 -17.80 -18.00
C LYS A 89 7.80 -17.61 -19.20
N ASP A 90 6.96 -18.61 -19.46
CA ASP A 90 6.00 -18.59 -20.57
C ASP A 90 4.61 -18.09 -20.12
N PHE A 91 4.45 -17.84 -18.82
CA PHE A 91 3.20 -17.42 -18.22
C PHE A 91 3.10 -15.88 -18.15
N PRO A 92 1.94 -15.26 -18.51
CA PRO A 92 1.77 -13.83 -18.39
C PRO A 92 2.03 -13.34 -16.95
N THR A 93 2.93 -12.37 -16.77
CA THR A 93 3.28 -11.85 -15.44
C THR A 93 2.09 -11.13 -14.81
N GLU A 94 1.73 -11.54 -13.59
CA GLU A 94 0.66 -10.90 -12.83
C GLU A 94 1.04 -9.46 -12.46
N PRO A 95 0.16 -8.47 -12.75
CA PRO A 95 0.37 -7.11 -12.28
C PRO A 95 0.47 -7.06 -10.76
N GLN A 96 1.49 -6.37 -10.25
CA GLN A 96 1.64 -6.14 -8.80
C GLN A 96 1.03 -4.80 -8.40
N ARG A 97 0.52 -4.74 -7.16
CA ARG A 97 0.00 -3.52 -6.57
C ARG A 97 1.13 -2.81 -5.82
N ASP A 98 1.80 -1.91 -6.52
CA ASP A 98 3.00 -1.22 -6.00
C ASP A 98 2.70 0.08 -5.25
N PHE A 99 1.50 0.23 -4.70
CA PHE A 99 1.11 1.42 -3.93
C PHE A 99 0.31 1.04 -2.70
N GLU A 100 0.48 1.83 -1.65
CA GLU A 100 -0.27 1.67 -0.41
C GLU A 100 -1.70 2.19 -0.58
N GLN A 101 -2.64 1.44 -0.03
CA GLN A 101 -4.04 1.86 0.06
C GLN A 101 -4.26 2.50 1.43
N LEU A 102 -4.35 3.82 1.46
CA LEU A 102 -4.80 4.57 2.62
C LEU A 102 -6.32 4.54 2.69
N HIS A 103 -6.85 4.27 3.88
CA HIS A 103 -8.28 4.44 4.16
C HIS A 103 -8.59 5.90 4.51
N GLN A 104 -9.78 6.37 4.14
CA GLN A 104 -10.17 7.77 4.34
C GLN A 104 -10.08 8.23 5.81
N HIS A 105 -10.46 7.36 6.75
CA HIS A 105 -10.36 7.64 8.17
C HIS A 105 -8.89 7.83 8.59
N SER A 106 -8.04 6.87 8.25
CA SER A 106 -6.60 6.91 8.55
C SER A 106 -5.93 8.15 7.94
N TYR A 107 -6.27 8.50 6.70
CA TYR A 107 -5.76 9.71 6.07
C TYR A 107 -6.15 10.98 6.84
N ARG A 108 -7.43 11.11 7.21
CA ARG A 108 -7.92 12.30 7.95
C ARG A 108 -7.29 12.42 9.32
N GLU A 109 -7.22 11.32 10.06
CA GLU A 109 -6.61 11.25 11.39
C GLU A 109 -5.13 11.61 11.33
N MET A 110 -4.35 10.96 10.47
CA MET A 110 -2.93 11.27 10.31
C MET A 110 -2.69 12.72 9.89
N LYS A 111 -3.51 13.24 8.96
CA LYS A 111 -3.42 14.62 8.51
C LYS A 111 -3.67 15.61 9.65
N GLU A 112 -4.75 15.42 10.41
CA GLU A 112 -5.11 16.29 11.53
C GLU A 112 -4.04 16.28 12.62
N GLU A 113 -3.52 15.10 12.97
CA GLU A 113 -2.49 14.96 13.99
C GLU A 113 -1.15 15.60 13.57
N ILE A 114 -0.73 15.45 12.30
CA ILE A 114 0.47 16.08 11.77
C ILE A 114 0.31 17.59 11.70
N GLU A 115 -0.83 18.10 11.21
CA GLU A 115 -1.11 19.54 11.13
C GLU A 115 -1.12 20.19 12.52
N ASN A 116 -1.74 19.54 13.50
CA ASN A 116 -1.74 20.00 14.88
C ASN A 116 -0.33 20.00 15.49
N ALA A 117 0.47 18.95 15.26
CA ALA A 117 1.85 18.89 15.72
C ALA A 117 2.70 20.03 15.11
N ILE A 118 2.59 20.28 13.80
CA ILE A 118 3.27 21.39 13.14
C ILE A 118 2.85 22.72 13.75
N ARG A 119 1.54 22.93 13.99
CA ARG A 119 1.01 24.16 14.58
C ARG A 119 1.60 24.42 15.96
N ILE A 120 1.60 23.42 16.84
CA ILE A 120 2.16 23.53 18.20
C ILE A 120 3.66 23.85 18.12
N LEU A 121 4.40 23.16 17.26
CA LEU A 121 5.84 23.38 17.09
C LEU A 121 6.19 24.75 16.47
N LYS A 122 5.29 25.35 15.69
CA LYS A 122 5.46 26.71 15.15
C LYS A 122 5.11 27.80 16.15
N MET A 123 4.32 27.49 17.17
CA MET A 123 3.94 28.44 18.24
C MET A 123 4.94 28.46 19.40
N THR A 124 5.86 27.49 19.47
CA THR A 124 6.91 27.48 20.50
C THR A 124 8.12 28.30 20.06
N ASP A 125 8.71 29.01 21.02
CA ASP A 125 9.99 29.71 20.87
C ASP A 125 11.19 28.80 21.18
N GLU A 126 10.96 27.52 21.52
CA GLU A 126 12.04 26.57 21.82
C GLU A 126 12.83 26.18 20.56
N GLU A 127 14.16 26.39 20.59
CA GLU A 127 15.05 26.01 19.48
C GLU A 127 15.22 24.49 19.32
N VAL A 128 14.97 23.72 20.39
CA VAL A 128 15.13 22.27 20.43
C VAL A 128 13.96 21.59 21.12
N VAL A 129 13.52 20.46 20.57
CA VAL A 129 12.53 19.57 21.21
C VAL A 129 13.22 18.44 21.97
N SER A 130 12.57 18.03 23.07
CA SER A 130 12.99 16.90 23.89
C SER A 130 12.79 15.56 23.18
N THR A 131 13.50 14.51 23.61
CA THR A 131 13.30 13.17 23.03
C THR A 131 11.89 12.63 23.27
N SER A 132 11.22 12.99 24.36
CA SER A 132 9.83 12.56 24.61
C SER A 132 8.86 13.21 23.61
N THR A 133 9.04 14.51 23.35
CA THR A 133 8.29 15.22 22.31
C THR A 133 8.54 14.62 20.93
N TYR A 134 9.79 14.32 20.60
CA TYR A 134 10.13 13.66 19.34
C TYR A 134 9.50 12.26 19.23
N ASN A 135 9.56 11.43 20.27
CA ASN A 135 8.99 10.08 20.24
C ASN A 135 7.47 10.08 20.03
N ALA A 136 6.76 11.08 20.56
CA ALA A 136 5.32 11.22 20.33
C ALA A 136 4.99 11.51 18.85
N ILE A 137 5.92 12.14 18.14
CA ILE A 137 5.77 12.59 16.75
C ILE A 137 6.41 11.59 15.77
N ALA A 138 7.37 10.79 16.22
CA ALA A 138 8.14 9.84 15.41
C ALA A 138 7.27 8.81 14.67
N ARG A 139 6.06 8.54 15.16
CA ARG A 139 5.08 7.68 14.48
C ARG A 139 4.62 8.21 13.11
N TYR A 140 4.85 9.50 12.84
CA TYR A 140 4.52 10.16 11.57
C TYR A 140 5.72 10.40 10.66
N LEU A 141 6.94 10.09 11.12
CA LEU A 141 8.20 10.32 10.42
C LEU A 141 8.77 9.01 9.84
#